data_AF-E8U9Z3-F1
#
_entry.id   AF-E8U9Z3-F1
#
_cell.length_a   1.000
_cell.length_b   1.000
_cell.length_c   1.000
_cell.angle_alpha   90.00
_cell.angle_beta   90.00
_cell.angle_gamma   90.00
#
_symmetry.space_group_name_H-M   'P 1'
#
loop_
_entity.id
_entity.type
_entity.pdbx_description
1 polymer ?
#
loop_
_entity_poly.entity_id
_entity_poly.type
_entity_poly.pdbx_seq_one_letter_code
_entity_poly.pdbx_strand_id
1 'polypeptide(L)'
;MKRALAILTLLLGGASAANSTAPLAWGPYTVTVTPRTDAANSTARAVVRRGNDVVFTATGWNIEAFLEPLRPGGLPELVLTGFSGGAHCCSTYAIFTADTGTPTNLAVIWGGNYGGRFVDLNGDGNREMILGIDSLAYYDYSYAGSPSLLTVLGWDGVRLADRTRAYAYVPAQNAARDLARLNPKTGADDENNRSALSGYFGNMILAGRGPEAEQLLNTRVFPAAPSLRTWFTAHRSDLINATYAQPEGRVRVEQRKTYNLDLQEDEQP
;
A
#
# COMPACT_ATOMS: atom_id res chain seq x y z
N MET A 1 -5.33 46.00 -10.23
CA MET A 1 -6.16 44.92 -9.66
C MET A 1 -5.33 43.64 -9.62
N LYS A 2 -4.71 43.33 -8.47
CA LYS A 2 -3.86 42.16 -8.28
C LYS A 2 -4.73 41.01 -7.73
N ARG A 3 -4.87 39.91 -8.48
CA ARG A 3 -5.50 38.69 -7.99
C ARG A 3 -4.47 37.92 -7.18
N ALA A 4 -4.70 37.80 -5.87
CA ALA A 4 -3.90 36.95 -4.99
C ALA A 4 -4.32 35.49 -5.21
N LEU A 5 -3.36 34.65 -5.58
CA LEU A 5 -3.54 33.21 -5.72
C LEU A 5 -3.35 32.60 -4.32
N ALA A 6 -4.44 32.11 -3.73
CA ALA A 6 -4.39 31.39 -2.47
C ALA A 6 -3.75 30.02 -2.70
N ILE A 7 -2.54 29.83 -2.18
CA ILE A 7 -1.87 28.53 -2.10
C ILE A 7 -2.56 27.77 -0.96
N LEU A 8 -3.39 26.79 -1.31
CA LEU A 8 -3.97 25.86 -0.35
C LEU A 8 -2.91 24.82 0.01
N THR A 9 -2.17 25.09 1.08
CA THR A 9 -1.24 24.14 1.70
C THR A 9 -2.06 23.01 2.32
N LEU A 10 -2.17 21.86 1.63
CA LEU A 10 -2.63 20.63 2.28
C LEU A 10 -1.57 20.21 3.29
N LEU A 11 -1.82 20.49 4.56
CA LEU A 11 -1.14 19.85 5.67
C LEU A 11 -1.42 18.34 5.58
N LEU A 12 -0.40 17.57 5.25
CA LEU A 12 -0.34 16.12 5.49
C LEU A 12 -0.26 15.90 7.01
N GLY A 13 -1.37 16.14 7.70
CA GLY A 13 -1.61 15.62 9.03
C GLY A 13 -2.19 14.22 8.88
N GLY A 14 -1.33 13.20 8.90
CA GLY A 14 -1.78 11.87 9.25
C GLY A 14 -2.32 11.94 10.67
N ALA A 15 -3.64 12.01 10.82
CA ALA A 15 -4.26 11.79 12.10
C ALA A 15 -4.00 10.32 12.46
N SER A 16 -3.00 10.06 13.29
CA SER A 16 -2.93 8.81 14.03
C SER A 16 -4.25 8.70 14.79
N ALA A 17 -5.10 7.77 14.40
CA ALA A 17 -6.29 7.44 15.15
C ALA A 17 -5.83 7.08 16.57
N ALA A 18 -6.32 7.83 17.56
CA ALA A 18 -6.03 7.54 18.95
C ALA A 18 -6.40 6.08 19.24
N ASN A 19 -5.49 5.34 19.88
CA ASN A 19 -5.70 3.97 20.36
C ASN A 19 -6.96 3.90 21.23
N SER A 20 -8.12 3.63 20.63
CA SER A 20 -9.34 3.44 21.41
C SER A 20 -9.23 2.08 22.11
N THR A 21 -9.11 2.10 23.42
CA THR A 21 -9.15 0.91 24.28
C THR A 21 -10.55 0.27 24.35
N ALA A 22 -11.57 0.94 23.82
CA ALA A 22 -12.91 0.42 23.74
C ALA A 22 -12.99 -0.76 22.74
N PRO A 23 -13.67 -1.87 23.09
CA PRO A 23 -13.89 -2.95 22.15
C PRO A 23 -14.66 -2.48 20.91
N LEU A 24 -14.19 -2.91 19.73
CA LEU A 24 -14.85 -2.68 18.45
C LEU A 24 -15.95 -3.73 18.24
N ALA A 25 -17.18 -3.28 17.98
CA ALA A 25 -18.28 -4.16 17.62
C ALA A 25 -18.22 -4.51 16.12
N TRP A 26 -18.38 -5.79 15.79
CA TRP A 26 -18.36 -6.29 14.41
C TRP A 26 -19.43 -7.37 14.25
N GLY A 27 -20.65 -6.96 13.91
CA GLY A 27 -21.81 -7.86 13.88
C GLY A 27 -22.02 -8.55 15.24
N PRO A 28 -22.10 -9.89 15.29
CA PRO A 28 -22.24 -10.63 16.55
C PRO A 28 -20.90 -10.80 17.31
N TYR A 29 -19.82 -10.19 16.80
CA TYR A 29 -18.48 -10.30 17.39
C TYR A 29 -18.05 -9.02 18.09
N THR A 30 -17.16 -9.20 19.05
CA THR A 30 -16.44 -8.12 19.72
C THR A 30 -14.96 -8.31 19.50
N VAL A 31 -14.29 -7.25 19.05
CA VAL A 31 -12.84 -7.20 18.85
C VAL A 31 -12.23 -6.36 19.96
N THR A 32 -11.30 -6.94 20.72
CA THR A 32 -10.56 -6.22 21.76
C THR A 32 -9.09 -6.20 21.42
N VAL A 33 -8.53 -5.00 21.31
CA VAL A 33 -7.09 -4.80 21.10
C VAL A 33 -6.45 -4.47 22.45
N THR A 34 -5.45 -5.25 22.83
CA THR A 34 -4.57 -5.00 23.98
C THR A 34 -3.22 -4.56 23.44
N PRO A 35 -2.77 -3.32 23.73
CA PRO A 35 -1.45 -2.85 23.33
C PRO A 35 -0.33 -3.68 23.95
N ARG A 36 0.83 -3.62 23.31
CA ARG A 36 2.11 -4.07 23.88
C ARG A 36 2.40 -3.34 25.21
N THR A 37 3.09 -4.01 26.11
CA THR A 37 3.62 -3.41 27.35
C THR A 37 5.11 -3.07 27.18
N ASP A 38 5.71 -2.41 28.17
CA ASP A 38 7.16 -2.13 28.13
C ASP A 38 8.02 -3.38 28.43
N ALA A 39 7.39 -4.54 28.67
CA ALA A 39 8.10 -5.78 28.91
C ALA A 39 8.81 -6.25 27.63
N ALA A 40 10.05 -6.72 27.80
CA ALA A 40 10.83 -7.34 26.73
C ALA A 40 10.02 -8.47 26.07
N ASN A 41 10.02 -8.50 24.73
CA ASN A 41 9.30 -9.48 23.90
C ASN A 41 7.76 -9.48 24.04
N SER A 42 7.16 -8.43 24.61
CA SER A 42 5.70 -8.34 24.61
C SER A 42 5.16 -7.90 23.25
N THR A 43 3.99 -8.43 22.88
CA THR A 43 3.29 -8.13 21.64
C THR A 43 1.92 -7.54 21.95
N ALA A 44 1.45 -6.66 21.07
CA ALA A 44 0.05 -6.29 21.00
C ALA A 44 -0.78 -7.50 20.56
N ARG A 45 -2.03 -7.55 21.01
CA ARG A 45 -2.94 -8.66 20.74
C ARG A 45 -4.35 -8.17 20.42
N ALA A 46 -4.90 -8.60 19.29
CA ALA A 46 -6.33 -8.52 19.03
C ALA A 46 -7.00 -9.86 19.35
N VAL A 47 -8.13 -9.84 20.04
CA VAL A 47 -8.94 -11.03 20.32
C VAL A 47 -10.35 -10.79 19.79
N VAL A 48 -10.80 -11.66 18.88
CA VAL A 48 -12.15 -11.65 18.34
C VAL A 48 -12.99 -12.69 19.06
N ARG A 49 -14.10 -12.25 19.67
CA ARG A 49 -15.01 -13.12 20.43
C ARG A 49 -16.42 -13.09 19.89
N ARG A 50 -17.16 -14.19 20.09
CA ARG A 50 -18.62 -14.24 20.05
C ARG A 50 -19.10 -14.57 21.46
N GLY A 51 -19.64 -13.60 22.18
CA GLY A 51 -19.89 -13.75 23.62
C GLY A 51 -18.60 -14.08 24.36
N ASN A 52 -18.55 -15.24 25.02
CA ASN A 52 -17.37 -15.70 25.77
C ASN A 52 -16.37 -16.49 24.91
N ASP A 53 -16.78 -16.95 23.73
CA ASP A 53 -15.97 -17.83 22.89
C ASP A 53 -14.95 -17.03 22.09
N VAL A 54 -13.68 -17.40 22.21
CA VAL A 54 -12.61 -16.85 21.36
C VAL A 54 -12.67 -17.51 19.99
N VAL A 55 -12.88 -16.69 18.96
CA VAL A 55 -12.99 -17.17 17.58
C VAL A 55 -11.61 -17.28 16.95
N PHE A 56 -10.82 -16.20 17.04
CA PHE A 56 -9.41 -16.16 16.67
C PHE A 56 -8.69 -15.03 17.42
N THR A 57 -7.35 -15.07 17.38
CA THR A 57 -6.47 -14.03 17.89
C THR A 57 -5.49 -13.57 16.81
N ALA A 58 -5.05 -12.32 16.92
CA ALA A 58 -3.90 -11.82 16.16
C ALA A 58 -2.87 -11.22 17.13
N THR A 59 -1.60 -11.38 16.83
CA THR A 59 -0.47 -10.80 17.57
C THR A 59 0.46 -10.04 16.65
N GLY A 60 1.06 -8.98 17.16
CA GLY A 60 2.04 -8.16 16.44
C GLY A 60 2.71 -7.15 17.36
N TRP A 61 3.69 -6.42 16.89
CA TRP A 61 4.41 -5.39 17.64
C TRP A 61 3.49 -4.24 18.05
N ASN A 62 2.60 -3.84 17.14
CA ASN A 62 1.38 -3.10 17.40
C ASN A 62 0.23 -3.75 16.60
N ILE A 63 -1.00 -3.52 17.04
CA ILE A 63 -2.18 -3.88 16.27
C ILE A 63 -3.18 -2.74 16.33
N GLU A 64 -3.77 -2.41 15.19
CA GLU A 64 -4.99 -1.62 15.13
C GLU A 64 -6.12 -2.47 14.53
N ALA A 65 -7.36 -2.16 14.93
CA ALA A 65 -8.54 -2.82 14.42
C ALA A 65 -9.57 -1.77 13.99
N PHE A 66 -10.06 -1.89 12.77
CA PHE A 66 -11.09 -1.02 12.21
C PHE A 66 -11.93 -1.77 11.19
N LEU A 67 -13.02 -1.14 10.75
CA LEU A 67 -13.97 -1.71 9.82
C LEU A 67 -13.91 -0.99 8.47
N GLU A 68 -13.88 -1.74 7.38
CA GLU A 68 -13.89 -1.21 6.02
C GLU A 68 -14.92 -1.94 5.16
N PRO A 69 -15.87 -1.25 4.49
CA PRO A 69 -16.77 -1.89 3.54
C PRO A 69 -15.99 -2.21 2.25
N LEU A 70 -15.50 -3.42 2.07
CA LEU A 70 -14.72 -3.81 0.88
C LEU A 70 -15.58 -4.54 -0.16
N ARG A 71 -16.78 -4.98 0.22
CA ARG A 71 -17.66 -5.80 -0.62
C ARG A 71 -19.08 -5.24 -0.64
N PRO A 72 -19.81 -5.39 -1.76
CA PRO A 72 -21.19 -4.94 -1.85
C PRO A 72 -22.09 -5.66 -0.85
N GLY A 73 -22.73 -4.88 0.03
CA GLY A 73 -23.64 -5.40 1.05
C GLY A 73 -22.94 -6.17 2.18
N GLY A 74 -23.73 -6.65 3.14
CA GLY A 74 -23.20 -7.35 4.31
C GLY A 74 -22.60 -6.41 5.37
N LEU A 75 -21.85 -7.00 6.30
CA LEU A 75 -21.12 -6.24 7.31
C LEU A 75 -19.80 -5.72 6.72
N PRO A 76 -19.36 -4.51 7.09
CA PRO A 76 -17.99 -4.08 6.83
C PRO A 76 -16.97 -5.11 7.30
N GLU A 77 -15.92 -5.32 6.51
CA GLU A 77 -14.83 -6.22 6.84
C GLU A 77 -14.04 -5.72 8.04
N LEU A 78 -13.66 -6.64 8.92
CA LEU A 78 -12.68 -6.35 9.95
C LEU A 78 -11.29 -6.32 9.34
N VAL A 79 -10.61 -5.20 9.49
CA VAL A 79 -9.20 -5.04 9.13
C VAL A 79 -8.39 -4.97 10.42
N LEU A 80 -7.41 -5.87 10.54
CA LEU A 80 -6.36 -5.82 11.54
C LEU A 80 -5.07 -5.41 10.87
N THR A 81 -4.46 -4.33 11.34
CA THR A 81 -3.15 -3.89 10.84
C THR A 81 -2.08 -4.20 11.86
N GLY A 82 -0.90 -4.62 11.40
CA GLY A 82 0.31 -4.75 12.20
C GLY A 82 1.45 -3.97 11.55
N PHE A 83 2.39 -3.53 12.37
CA PHE A 83 3.61 -2.83 11.95
C PHE A 83 4.79 -3.34 12.78
N SER A 84 5.85 -3.80 12.13
CA SER A 84 6.92 -4.59 12.77
C SER A 84 7.95 -3.82 13.61
N GLY A 85 7.89 -2.48 13.69
CA GLY A 85 8.62 -1.68 14.70
C GLY A 85 9.98 -1.01 14.38
N GLY A 86 10.67 -1.32 13.29
CA GLY A 86 11.84 -0.61 12.71
C GLY A 86 11.57 0.63 11.82
N ALA A 87 12.65 1.22 11.28
CA ALA A 87 12.64 2.49 10.53
C ALA A 87 12.16 2.38 9.05
N HIS A 88 12.19 1.18 8.49
CA HIS A 88 11.77 0.83 7.12
C HIS A 88 10.73 -0.29 7.20
N CYS A 89 9.68 -0.02 7.96
CA CYS A 89 8.83 -1.07 8.48
C CYS A 89 7.74 -1.54 7.55
N CYS A 90 7.47 -2.84 7.65
CA CYS A 90 6.45 -3.50 6.88
C CYS A 90 5.10 -3.39 7.58
N SER A 91 4.11 -2.86 6.88
CA SER A 91 2.71 -2.93 7.31
C SER A 91 2.11 -4.27 6.85
N THR A 92 1.41 -4.96 7.74
CA THR A 92 0.64 -6.16 7.39
C THR A 92 -0.84 -5.90 7.62
N TYR A 93 -1.69 -6.35 6.70
CA TYR A 93 -3.14 -6.22 6.80
C TYR A 93 -3.78 -7.61 6.79
N ALA A 94 -4.50 -7.97 7.84
CA ALA A 94 -5.34 -9.17 7.87
C ALA A 94 -6.82 -8.75 7.83
N ILE A 95 -7.53 -9.21 6.80
CA ILE A 95 -8.87 -8.77 6.45
C ILE A 95 -9.83 -9.95 6.61
N PHE A 96 -10.96 -9.72 7.26
CA PHE A 96 -11.93 -10.77 7.58
C PHE A 96 -13.36 -10.35 7.27
N THR A 97 -14.17 -11.31 6.84
CA THR A 97 -15.64 -11.18 6.72
C THR A 97 -16.35 -12.01 7.78
N ALA A 98 -17.53 -11.56 8.21
CA ALA A 98 -18.45 -12.26 9.10
C ALA A 98 -19.69 -12.82 8.38
N ASP A 99 -19.85 -12.56 7.07
CA ASP A 99 -21.11 -12.82 6.35
C ASP A 99 -21.38 -14.30 6.09
N THR A 100 -20.38 -15.17 6.22
CA THR A 100 -20.52 -16.63 6.05
C THR A 100 -21.02 -17.33 7.32
N GLY A 101 -21.40 -16.58 8.35
CA GLY A 101 -21.84 -17.10 9.65
C GLY A 101 -20.70 -17.40 10.64
N THR A 102 -19.45 -17.46 10.16
CA THR A 102 -18.22 -17.52 10.97
C THR A 102 -17.15 -16.62 10.35
N PRO A 103 -16.25 -16.00 11.15
CA PRO A 103 -15.23 -15.11 10.59
C PRO A 103 -14.32 -15.87 9.63
N THR A 104 -14.23 -15.38 8.41
CA THR A 104 -13.44 -15.97 7.33
C THR A 104 -12.39 -14.97 6.91
N ASN A 105 -11.12 -15.40 6.80
CA ASN A 105 -10.08 -14.54 6.27
C ASN A 105 -10.29 -14.33 4.77
N LEU A 106 -10.31 -13.07 4.35
CA LEU A 106 -10.37 -12.68 2.93
C LEU A 106 -8.98 -12.40 2.36
N ALA A 107 -8.07 -11.91 3.20
CA ALA A 107 -6.71 -11.59 2.80
C ALA A 107 -5.79 -11.45 4.01
N VAL A 108 -4.53 -11.81 3.81
CA VAL A 108 -3.37 -11.32 4.53
C VAL A 108 -2.49 -10.66 3.49
N ILE A 109 -2.18 -9.38 3.68
CA ILE A 109 -1.49 -8.53 2.72
C ILE A 109 -0.24 -7.97 3.37
N TRP A 110 0.90 -8.23 2.74
CA TRP A 110 2.12 -7.51 3.06
C TRP A 110 2.15 -6.19 2.31
N GLY A 111 1.85 -5.10 3.02
CA GLY A 111 1.86 -3.74 2.49
C GLY A 111 3.26 -3.13 2.35
N GLY A 112 4.30 -3.88 2.76
CA GLY A 112 5.67 -3.42 2.71
C GLY A 112 5.86 -2.07 3.39
N ASN A 113 6.78 -1.31 2.85
CA ASN A 113 7.30 -0.06 3.37
C ASN A 113 6.36 1.14 3.18
N TYR A 114 5.58 1.15 2.11
CA TYR A 114 4.64 2.22 1.82
C TYR A 114 3.28 2.02 2.50
N GLY A 115 2.98 0.80 2.93
CA GLY A 115 1.69 0.41 3.48
C GLY A 115 0.57 0.56 2.45
N GLY A 116 -0.64 0.73 2.97
CA GLY A 116 -1.83 0.96 2.17
C GLY A 116 -2.91 1.72 2.90
N ARG A 117 -3.89 2.17 2.12
CA ARG A 117 -5.05 2.92 2.60
C ARG A 117 -6.32 2.49 1.86
N PHE A 118 -7.44 2.54 2.55
CA PHE A 118 -8.75 2.23 2.01
C PHE A 118 -9.44 3.51 1.54
N VAL A 119 -9.89 3.52 0.30
CA VAL A 119 -10.53 4.67 -0.36
C VAL A 119 -11.63 4.15 -1.27
N ASP A 120 -12.81 4.77 -1.21
CA ASP A 120 -13.86 4.53 -2.20
C ASP A 120 -13.47 5.29 -3.48
N LEU A 121 -12.89 4.57 -4.44
CA LEU A 121 -12.32 5.15 -5.65
C LEU A 121 -13.38 5.46 -6.70
N ASN A 122 -14.49 4.73 -6.71
CA ASN A 122 -15.55 4.85 -7.73
C ASN A 122 -16.86 5.48 -7.21
N GLY A 123 -16.98 5.73 -5.91
CA GLY A 123 -18.17 6.29 -5.26
C GLY A 123 -19.30 5.28 -5.06
N ASP A 124 -19.02 3.97 -5.08
CA ASP A 124 -20.04 2.93 -4.95
C ASP A 124 -20.33 2.51 -3.49
N GLY A 125 -19.62 3.11 -2.53
CA GLY A 125 -19.75 2.83 -1.10
C GLY A 125 -18.87 1.69 -0.60
N ASN A 126 -18.26 0.92 -1.51
CA ASN A 126 -17.18 -0.01 -1.18
C ASN A 126 -15.84 0.71 -1.32
N ARG A 127 -14.84 0.24 -0.59
CA ARG A 127 -13.50 0.81 -0.58
C ARG A 127 -12.52 -0.14 -1.23
N GLU A 128 -11.70 0.41 -2.11
CA GLU A 128 -10.50 -0.23 -2.62
C GLU A 128 -9.30 0.09 -1.73
N MET A 129 -8.34 -0.82 -1.72
CA MET A 129 -7.06 -0.63 -1.05
C MET A 129 -6.02 -0.14 -2.04
N ILE A 130 -5.53 1.08 -1.85
CA ILE A 130 -4.34 1.57 -2.55
C ILE A 130 -3.12 1.08 -1.79
N LEU A 131 -2.20 0.40 -2.49
CA LEU A 131 -0.95 -0.12 -1.96
C LEU A 131 0.24 0.49 -2.68
N GLY A 132 1.30 0.81 -1.96
CA GLY A 132 2.60 1.05 -2.57
C GLY A 132 3.42 -0.24 -2.59
N ILE A 133 3.92 -0.64 -3.75
CA ILE A 133 4.80 -1.81 -3.87
C ILE A 133 6.27 -1.42 -3.82
N ASP A 134 7.05 -2.25 -3.14
CA ASP A 134 8.47 -2.03 -2.84
C ASP A 134 9.41 -2.58 -3.91
N SER A 135 8.89 -2.97 -5.08
CA SER A 135 9.70 -3.64 -6.12
C SER A 135 10.84 -2.78 -6.68
N LEU A 136 10.78 -1.47 -6.43
CA LEU A 136 11.81 -0.51 -6.77
C LEU A 136 12.58 0.02 -5.55
N ALA A 137 12.26 -0.41 -4.33
CA ALA A 137 12.99 0.01 -3.14
C ALA A 137 14.48 -0.37 -3.25
N TYR A 138 15.37 0.56 -2.93
CA TYR A 138 16.83 0.39 -2.98
C TYR A 138 17.43 0.01 -4.36
N TYR A 139 16.71 0.19 -5.47
CA TYR A 139 17.18 -0.25 -6.79
C TYR A 139 18.52 0.36 -7.21
N ASP A 140 18.61 1.69 -7.27
CA ASP A 140 19.85 2.45 -7.59
C ASP A 140 19.86 3.82 -6.87
N TYR A 141 19.21 3.85 -5.71
CA TYR A 141 18.97 5.04 -4.89
C TYR A 141 18.74 4.62 -3.45
N SER A 142 18.86 5.58 -2.53
CA SER A 142 18.52 5.35 -1.13
C SER A 142 17.03 4.98 -0.99
N TYR A 143 16.69 4.35 0.13
CA TYR A 143 15.28 4.11 0.45
C TYR A 143 14.46 5.39 0.51
N ALA A 144 15.00 6.44 1.14
CA ALA A 144 14.33 7.74 1.22
C ALA A 144 14.08 8.33 -0.17
N GLY A 145 14.96 8.03 -1.12
CA GLY A 145 14.79 8.37 -2.52
C GLY A 145 13.87 7.42 -3.29
N SER A 146 13.49 6.25 -2.80
CA SER A 146 12.81 5.22 -3.60
C SER A 146 11.38 5.63 -4.01
N PRO A 147 11.00 5.46 -5.30
CA PRO A 147 9.66 5.78 -5.75
C PRO A 147 8.67 4.68 -5.34
N SER A 148 7.48 5.10 -4.91
CA SER A 148 6.38 4.17 -4.71
C SER A 148 5.72 3.85 -6.04
N LEU A 149 5.50 2.57 -6.31
CA LEU A 149 4.65 2.12 -7.41
C LEU A 149 3.26 1.82 -6.83
N LEU A 150 2.23 2.54 -7.28
CA LEU A 150 0.90 2.41 -6.70
C LEU A 150 0.06 1.36 -7.43
N THR A 151 -0.46 0.41 -6.68
CA THR A 151 -1.43 -0.58 -7.13
C THR A 151 -2.73 -0.44 -6.37
N VAL A 152 -3.80 -1.03 -6.91
CA VAL A 152 -5.13 -1.00 -6.31
C VAL A 152 -5.65 -2.42 -6.20
N LEU A 153 -6.01 -2.82 -4.99
CA LEU A 153 -6.80 -4.02 -4.75
C LEU A 153 -8.26 -3.65 -4.57
N GLY A 154 -9.15 -4.40 -5.20
CA GLY A 154 -10.59 -4.25 -5.03
C GLY A 154 -11.30 -5.60 -5.15
N TRP A 155 -12.55 -5.64 -4.71
CA TRP A 155 -13.37 -6.85 -4.82
C TRP A 155 -13.74 -7.13 -6.28
N ASP A 156 -13.48 -8.35 -6.75
CA ASP A 156 -13.83 -8.78 -8.12
C ASP A 156 -15.16 -9.58 -8.19
N GLY A 157 -15.87 -9.69 -7.07
CA GLY A 157 -17.03 -10.56 -6.91
C GLY A 157 -16.74 -11.84 -6.11
N VAL A 158 -15.47 -12.22 -5.98
CA VAL A 158 -15.04 -13.47 -5.33
C VAL A 158 -13.90 -13.24 -4.33
N ARG A 159 -12.98 -12.32 -4.61
CA ARG A 159 -11.80 -12.03 -3.79
C ARG A 159 -11.34 -10.59 -3.96
N LEU A 160 -10.42 -10.17 -3.09
CA LEU A 160 -9.59 -9.00 -3.37
C LEU A 160 -8.60 -9.36 -4.47
N ALA A 161 -8.63 -8.63 -5.57
CA ALA A 161 -7.80 -8.86 -6.75
C ALA A 161 -7.13 -7.56 -7.20
N ASP A 162 -6.09 -7.64 -8.04
CA ASP A 162 -5.52 -6.46 -8.67
C ASP A 162 -6.56 -5.80 -9.60
N ARG A 163 -6.93 -4.57 -9.25
CA ARG A 163 -7.81 -3.67 -9.99
C ARG A 163 -7.09 -2.42 -10.48
N THR A 164 -5.75 -2.38 -10.43
CA THR A 164 -4.91 -1.24 -10.81
C THR A 164 -5.26 -0.71 -12.20
N ARG A 165 -5.58 -1.59 -13.16
CA ARG A 165 -6.01 -1.19 -14.51
C ARG A 165 -7.39 -0.54 -14.56
N ALA A 166 -8.32 -1.00 -13.73
CA ALA A 166 -9.65 -0.39 -13.62
C ALA A 166 -9.55 1.02 -13.01
N TYR A 167 -8.56 1.22 -12.14
CA TYR A 167 -8.27 2.48 -11.46
C TYR A 167 -6.97 3.13 -11.97
N ALA A 168 -6.70 3.04 -13.28
CA ALA A 168 -5.44 3.48 -13.89
C ALA A 168 -5.05 4.94 -13.61
N TYR A 169 -6.00 5.78 -13.23
CA TYR A 169 -5.72 7.15 -12.80
C TYR A 169 -4.91 7.22 -11.49
N VAL A 170 -4.99 6.22 -10.61
CA VAL A 170 -4.24 6.18 -9.35
C VAL A 170 -2.73 6.14 -9.62
N PRO A 171 -2.18 5.14 -10.32
CA PRO A 171 -0.76 5.16 -10.68
C PRO A 171 -0.43 6.32 -11.63
N ALA A 172 -1.31 6.70 -12.58
CA ALA A 172 -1.02 7.83 -13.46
C ALA A 172 -0.86 9.18 -12.72
N GLN A 173 -1.64 9.42 -11.66
CA GLN A 173 -1.48 10.61 -10.81
C GLN A 173 -0.17 10.56 -10.04
N ASN A 174 0.26 9.39 -9.56
CA ASN A 174 1.56 9.24 -8.91
C ASN A 174 2.72 9.46 -9.89
N ALA A 175 2.61 8.90 -11.10
CA ALA A 175 3.54 9.15 -12.18
C ALA A 175 3.68 10.65 -12.48
N ALA A 176 2.58 11.40 -12.51
CA ALA A 176 2.63 12.86 -12.71
C ALA A 176 3.41 13.59 -11.60
N ARG A 177 3.31 13.12 -10.34
CA ARG A 177 4.11 13.65 -9.21
C ARG A 177 5.59 13.29 -9.34
N ASP A 178 5.91 12.12 -9.86
CA ASP A 178 7.28 11.71 -10.13
C ASP A 178 7.88 12.54 -11.27
N LEU A 179 7.15 12.69 -12.38
CA LEU A 179 7.57 13.53 -13.51
C LEU A 179 7.83 14.98 -13.08
N ALA A 180 7.01 15.54 -12.18
CA ALA A 180 7.19 16.90 -11.67
C ALA A 180 8.45 17.08 -10.82
N ARG A 181 9.02 15.99 -10.29
CA ARG A 181 10.28 15.99 -9.51
C ARG A 181 11.53 15.90 -10.39
N LEU A 182 11.39 15.56 -11.67
CA LEU A 182 12.54 15.51 -12.58
C LEU A 182 13.13 16.90 -12.80
N ASN A 183 14.43 17.01 -12.55
CA ASN A 183 15.24 18.19 -12.81
C ASN A 183 16.29 17.86 -13.88
N PRO A 184 16.03 18.14 -15.17
CA PRO A 184 16.94 17.76 -16.26
C PRO A 184 18.33 18.42 -16.16
N LYS A 185 18.50 19.46 -15.33
CA LYS A 185 19.80 20.12 -15.13
C LYS A 185 20.82 19.27 -14.37
N THR A 186 20.37 18.37 -13.50
CA THR A 186 21.26 17.55 -12.65
C THR A 186 21.51 16.15 -13.24
N GLY A 187 20.75 15.73 -14.25
CA GLY A 187 21.02 14.49 -14.99
C GLY A 187 20.94 13.22 -14.12
N ALA A 188 21.64 12.15 -14.53
CA ALA A 188 21.61 10.85 -13.86
C ALA A 188 22.50 10.72 -12.60
N ASP A 189 23.38 11.69 -12.35
CA ASP A 189 24.24 11.68 -11.14
C ASP A 189 23.43 12.02 -9.88
N ASP A 190 22.27 12.66 -10.05
CA ASP A 190 21.30 12.95 -9.00
C ASP A 190 20.36 11.76 -8.81
N GLU A 191 20.43 11.11 -7.65
CA GLU A 191 19.57 9.98 -7.31
C GLU A 191 18.07 10.32 -7.43
N ASN A 192 17.69 11.58 -7.16
CA ASN A 192 16.31 12.01 -7.24
C ASN A 192 15.78 11.94 -8.67
N ASN A 193 16.63 12.20 -9.66
CA ASN A 193 16.23 12.07 -11.06
C ASN A 193 16.08 10.60 -11.49
N ARG A 194 17.00 9.73 -11.06
CA ARG A 194 16.89 8.29 -11.36
C ARG A 194 15.64 7.69 -10.74
N SER A 195 15.38 8.03 -9.47
CA SER A 195 14.16 7.63 -8.77
C SER A 195 12.90 8.19 -9.44
N ALA A 196 12.83 9.50 -9.67
CA ALA A 196 11.67 10.14 -10.28
C ALA A 196 11.38 9.58 -11.68
N LEU A 197 12.42 9.30 -12.47
CA LEU A 197 12.25 8.65 -13.77
C LEU A 197 11.68 7.23 -13.61
N SER A 198 12.23 6.44 -12.69
CA SER A 198 11.80 5.07 -12.40
C SER A 198 10.34 5.03 -11.94
N GLY A 199 9.97 5.92 -11.02
CA GLY A 199 8.60 6.07 -10.51
C GLY A 199 7.63 6.50 -11.60
N TYR A 200 7.99 7.50 -12.40
CA TYR A 200 7.19 7.94 -13.54
C TYR A 200 6.93 6.78 -14.51
N PHE A 201 7.99 6.10 -14.94
CA PHE A 201 7.90 5.04 -15.93
C PHE A 201 7.13 3.82 -15.40
N GLY A 202 7.47 3.34 -14.20
CA GLY A 202 6.83 2.19 -13.58
C GLY A 202 5.33 2.42 -13.33
N ASN A 203 4.96 3.58 -12.76
CA ASN A 203 3.55 3.90 -12.55
C ASN A 203 2.79 4.08 -13.88
N MET A 204 3.43 4.61 -14.94
CA MET A 204 2.78 4.67 -16.25
C MET A 204 2.60 3.28 -16.87
N ILE A 205 3.51 2.34 -16.66
CA ILE A 205 3.31 0.94 -17.04
C ILE A 205 2.10 0.36 -16.30
N LEU A 206 2.01 0.53 -14.98
CA LEU A 206 0.87 0.09 -14.17
C LEU A 206 -0.46 0.73 -14.61
N ALA A 207 -0.41 1.99 -15.06
CA ALA A 207 -1.57 2.71 -15.62
C ALA A 207 -1.95 2.29 -17.06
N GLY A 208 -1.07 1.61 -17.80
CA GLY A 208 -1.36 1.07 -19.15
C GLY A 208 -0.88 1.97 -20.26
N ARG A 209 0.00 2.89 -19.88
CA ARG A 209 0.44 4.02 -20.66
C ARG A 209 1.96 4.02 -20.80
N GLY A 210 2.58 2.83 -20.73
CA GLY A 210 4.02 2.64 -20.94
C GLY A 210 4.53 3.27 -22.25
N PRO A 211 3.87 3.05 -23.40
CA PRO A 211 4.26 3.69 -24.65
C PRO A 211 4.23 5.23 -24.59
N GLU A 212 3.22 5.80 -23.94
CA GLU A 212 3.12 7.26 -23.76
C GLU A 212 4.24 7.80 -22.87
N ALA A 213 4.62 7.05 -21.84
CA ALA A 213 5.73 7.40 -20.97
C ALA A 213 7.05 7.47 -21.75
N GLU A 214 7.35 6.46 -22.56
CA GLU A 214 8.56 6.47 -23.40
C GLU A 214 8.55 7.62 -24.41
N GLN A 215 7.41 7.89 -25.03
CA GLN A 215 7.28 9.02 -25.95
C GLN A 215 7.59 10.34 -25.24
N LEU A 216 7.05 10.55 -24.03
CA LEU A 216 7.30 11.76 -23.25
C LEU A 216 8.78 11.85 -22.85
N LEU A 217 9.37 10.76 -22.34
CA LEU A 217 10.78 10.74 -21.95
C LEU A 217 11.68 11.08 -23.14
N ASN A 218 11.46 10.46 -24.29
CA ASN A 218 12.23 10.68 -25.51
C ASN A 218 12.11 12.10 -26.06
N THR A 219 10.95 12.74 -25.93
CA THR A 219 10.69 14.05 -26.54
C THR A 219 10.95 15.22 -25.61
N ARG A 220 10.85 15.04 -24.29
CA ARG A 220 10.93 16.15 -23.31
C ARG A 220 12.04 16.01 -22.28
N VAL A 221 12.39 14.80 -21.88
CA VAL A 221 13.35 14.58 -20.79
C VAL A 221 14.74 14.32 -21.34
N PHE A 222 14.90 13.30 -22.18
CA PHE A 222 16.18 12.87 -22.71
C PHE A 222 16.94 13.90 -23.56
N PRO A 223 16.28 14.77 -24.36
CA PRO A 223 16.99 15.83 -25.07
C PRO A 223 17.66 16.83 -24.12
N ALA A 224 17.06 17.07 -22.95
CA ALA A 224 17.59 17.98 -21.93
C ALA A 224 18.54 17.29 -20.94
N ALA A 225 18.48 15.95 -20.82
CA ALA A 225 19.31 15.16 -19.92
C ALA A 225 19.81 13.85 -20.59
N PRO A 226 20.84 13.92 -21.45
CA PRO A 226 21.37 12.74 -22.16
C PRO A 226 21.87 11.64 -21.22
N SER A 227 22.41 11.98 -20.05
CA SER A 227 22.85 11.00 -19.05
C SER A 227 21.69 10.15 -18.51
N LEU A 228 20.49 10.74 -18.35
CA LEU A 228 19.29 9.97 -17.98
C LEU A 228 18.83 9.03 -19.09
N ARG A 229 19.04 9.38 -20.36
CA ARG A 229 18.75 8.48 -21.48
C ARG A 229 19.65 7.25 -21.46
N THR A 230 20.95 7.46 -21.25
CA THR A 230 21.93 6.38 -21.16
C THR A 230 21.58 5.45 -20.00
N TRP A 231 21.33 6.02 -18.82
CA TRP A 231 20.91 5.27 -17.64
C TRP A 231 19.61 4.50 -17.91
N PHE A 232 18.55 5.17 -18.36
CA PHE A 232 17.27 4.51 -18.66
C PHE A 232 17.43 3.36 -19.65
N THR A 233 18.23 3.52 -20.70
CA THR A 233 18.47 2.47 -21.70
C THR A 233 19.13 1.25 -21.07
N ALA A 234 20.06 1.44 -20.15
CA ALA A 234 20.74 0.35 -19.43
C ALA A 234 19.82 -0.38 -18.44
N HIS A 235 18.88 0.35 -17.81
CA HIS A 235 18.04 -0.16 -16.72
C HIS A 235 16.59 -0.47 -17.13
N ARG A 236 16.18 -0.20 -18.38
CA ARG A 236 14.78 -0.28 -18.84
C ARG A 236 14.13 -1.64 -18.56
N SER A 237 14.85 -2.73 -18.82
CA SER A 237 14.33 -4.09 -18.62
C SER A 237 14.04 -4.37 -17.15
N ASP A 238 14.91 -3.95 -16.24
CA ASP A 238 14.73 -4.13 -14.81
C ASP A 238 13.56 -3.29 -14.29
N LEU A 239 13.43 -2.04 -14.77
CA LEU A 239 12.30 -1.19 -14.44
C LEU A 239 10.96 -1.79 -14.90
N ILE A 240 10.95 -2.46 -16.06
CA ILE A 240 9.78 -3.22 -16.52
C ILE A 240 9.54 -4.44 -15.62
N ASN A 241 10.58 -5.20 -15.30
CA ASN A 241 10.48 -6.39 -14.45
C ASN A 241 9.93 -6.07 -13.05
N ALA A 242 10.29 -4.91 -12.50
CA ALA A 242 9.75 -4.40 -11.25
C ALA A 242 8.22 -4.17 -11.27
N THR A 243 7.59 -4.13 -12.45
CA THR A 243 6.13 -4.00 -12.60
C THR A 243 5.41 -5.33 -12.79
N TYR A 244 6.13 -6.41 -13.06
CA TYR A 244 5.56 -7.74 -13.26
C TYR A 244 5.41 -8.54 -11.97
N ALA A 245 6.08 -8.16 -10.88
CA ALA A 245 5.98 -8.83 -9.58
C ALA A 245 4.86 -8.18 -8.72
N GLN A 246 3.83 -8.98 -8.46
CA GLN A 246 2.42 -8.57 -8.37
C GLN A 246 1.89 -8.31 -6.95
N PRO A 247 0.78 -7.56 -6.80
CA PRO A 247 -0.06 -7.57 -5.60
C PRO A 247 -0.52 -8.98 -5.20
N GLU A 248 -0.83 -9.85 -6.16
CA GLU A 248 -1.31 -11.21 -5.91
C GLU A 248 -0.27 -12.12 -5.23
N GLY A 249 1.02 -11.84 -5.37
CA GLY A 249 2.08 -12.54 -4.62
C GLY A 249 2.11 -12.16 -3.13
N ARG A 250 1.47 -11.04 -2.79
CA ARG A 250 1.42 -10.48 -1.43
C ARG A 250 0.07 -10.70 -0.74
N VAL A 251 -0.99 -11.01 -1.50
CA VAL A 251 -2.31 -11.35 -0.96
C VAL A 251 -2.41 -12.86 -0.77
N ARG A 252 -2.62 -13.30 0.47
CA ARG A 252 -2.83 -14.71 0.81
C ARG A 252 -4.14 -14.90 1.51
N VAL A 253 -4.79 -16.03 1.30
CA VAL A 253 -5.97 -16.42 2.09
C VAL A 253 -5.53 -17.56 2.99
N GLU A 254 -5.67 -17.36 4.29
CA GLU A 254 -5.36 -18.40 5.27
C GLU A 254 -6.35 -18.39 6.43
N GLN A 255 -6.91 -19.56 6.74
CA GLN A 255 -7.79 -19.71 7.89
C GLN A 255 -7.00 -20.28 9.07
N ARG A 256 -6.80 -19.47 10.11
CA ARG A 256 -6.05 -19.85 11.31
C ARG A 256 -6.82 -19.46 12.57
N LYS A 257 -6.45 -20.07 13.71
CA LYS A 257 -6.90 -19.64 15.04
C LYS A 257 -6.05 -18.50 15.60
N THR A 258 -4.80 -18.39 15.12
CA THR A 258 -3.83 -17.38 15.51
C THR A 258 -3.18 -16.80 14.27
N TYR A 259 -3.16 -15.47 14.17
CA TYR A 259 -2.48 -14.72 13.11
C TYR A 259 -1.29 -13.99 13.72
N ASN A 260 -0.11 -14.12 13.09
CA ASN A 260 1.05 -13.30 13.42
C ASN A 260 1.16 -12.20 12.35
N LEU A 261 1.10 -10.94 12.75
CA LEU A 261 1.16 -9.80 11.83
C LEU A 261 2.58 -9.21 11.72
N ASP A 262 3.54 -9.72 12.50
CA ASP A 262 4.95 -9.31 12.47
C ASP A 262 5.78 -9.96 11.35
N LEU A 263 5.13 -10.58 10.36
CA LEU A 263 5.81 -11.35 9.32
C LEU A 263 6.86 -10.48 8.58
N GLN A 264 8.13 -10.85 8.74
CA GLN A 264 9.21 -10.39 7.87
C GLN A 264 9.27 -11.28 6.62
N GLU A 265 9.72 -10.71 5.51
CA GLU A 265 9.82 -11.38 4.20
C GLU A 265 10.67 -12.67 4.24
N ASP A 266 11.63 -12.73 5.19
CA ASP A 266 12.62 -13.80 5.32
C ASP A 266 12.20 -14.99 6.21
N GLU A 267 11.04 -14.94 6.88
CA GLU A 267 10.53 -16.04 7.73
C GLU A 267 9.45 -16.89 7.02
N GLN A 268 9.59 -17.08 5.71
CA GLN A 268 8.66 -17.87 4.90
C GLN A 268 9.46 -18.88 4.07
N PRO A 269 9.08 -20.18 4.06
CA PRO A 269 9.80 -21.24 3.35
C PRO A 269 9.82 -21.08 1.83
#